data_AF-A0A1H2DTZ1-F1
#
_entry.id   AF-A0A1H2DTZ1-F1
#
_cell.length_a   1.000
_cell.length_b   1.000
_cell.length_c   1.000
_cell.angle_alpha   90.00
_cell.angle_beta   90.00
_cell.angle_gamma   90.00
#
_symmetry.space_group_name_H-M   'P 1'
#
loop_
_entity.id
_entity.type
_entity.pdbx_description
1 polymer ?
#
loop_
_entity_poly.entity_id
_entity_poly.type
_entity_poly.pdbx_seq_one_letter_code
_entity_poly.pdbx_strand_id
1 'polypeptide(L)'
;MEDKWRINKIGDDFYFIPKKEREEKLEYERLLSNISKREKKIESELVKIGKLKEDLRNMKKDRTKGFNKMIKYHKKFLPSFSIFLDGDDFNPQWGMWVSIGGKRKYIYIGTVGDVSYHLDLLEDNVPHYNKNNRYEDGPVGYYNSLNPKNYEGDEHKEIIISKIESYVCDVVKKKMLGILKKDGNLDRFYDKKYKLKGIEILYDLYKKSPHYTPPQKEREKKKGGRLKPLNVGKKKVW
;
A
#
# COMPACT_ATOMS: atom_id res chain seq x y z
N MET A 1 35.67 -59.23 21.39
CA MET A 1 35.49 -60.21 22.48
C MET A 1 34.46 -61.31 22.13
N GLU A 2 33.80 -61.27 20.96
CA GLU A 2 32.65 -62.13 20.62
C GLU A 2 32.97 -63.52 20.02
N ASP A 3 34.16 -63.74 19.46
CA ASP A 3 34.47 -65.02 18.78
C ASP A 3 34.84 -66.19 19.72
N LYS A 4 34.92 -65.96 21.04
CA LYS A 4 35.38 -66.98 22.00
C LYS A 4 34.36 -68.10 22.29
N TRP A 5 33.09 -67.94 21.88
CA TRP A 5 32.00 -68.86 22.23
C TRP A 5 31.43 -69.63 21.04
N ARG A 6 31.83 -69.30 19.81
CA ARG A 6 31.51 -70.09 18.62
C ARG A 6 32.14 -71.48 18.79
N ILE A 7 31.41 -72.54 18.46
CA ILE A 7 31.98 -73.89 18.47
C ILE A 7 33.04 -73.94 17.37
N ASN A 8 34.30 -73.68 17.74
CA ASN A 8 35.41 -74.28 17.02
C ASN A 8 35.32 -75.77 17.35
N LYS A 9 35.29 -76.63 16.31
CA LYS A 9 35.26 -78.08 16.47
C LYS A 9 36.27 -78.51 17.54
N ILE A 10 35.79 -78.95 18.70
CA ILE A 10 36.62 -79.68 19.67
C ILE A 10 36.15 -81.14 19.56
N GLY A 11 36.91 -81.94 18.81
CA GLY A 11 36.58 -83.32 18.44
C GLY A 11 35.91 -83.48 17.06
N ASP A 12 35.88 -84.73 16.57
CA ASP A 12 35.54 -85.07 15.17
C ASP A 12 34.07 -84.88 14.77
N ASP A 13 33.15 -84.57 15.68
CA ASP A 13 31.75 -84.41 15.28
C ASP A 13 30.88 -83.48 16.14
N PHE A 14 29.92 -82.84 15.48
CA PHE A 14 28.97 -81.84 16.03
C PHE A 14 28.05 -82.42 17.14
N TYR A 15 28.05 -83.76 17.29
CA TYR A 15 27.22 -84.50 18.24
C TYR A 15 27.87 -84.73 19.62
N PHE A 16 29.07 -84.19 19.85
CA PHE A 16 29.80 -84.35 21.10
C PHE A 16 29.09 -83.78 22.35
N ILE A 17 28.25 -82.74 22.19
CA ILE A 17 27.51 -82.09 23.28
C ILE A 17 26.08 -82.69 23.41
N PRO A 18 25.54 -82.90 24.63
CA PRO A 18 24.14 -83.29 24.85
C PRO A 18 23.14 -82.43 24.05
N LYS A 19 22.08 -83.07 23.53
CA LYS A 19 21.09 -82.42 22.63
C LYS A 19 20.46 -81.16 23.23
N LYS A 20 20.12 -81.21 24.52
CA LYS A 20 19.51 -80.09 25.26
C LYS A 20 20.41 -78.84 25.27
N GLU A 21 21.68 -79.01 25.59
CA GLU A 21 22.66 -77.92 25.64
C GLU A 21 22.94 -77.32 24.24
N ARG A 22 22.86 -78.13 23.18
CA ARG A 22 22.95 -77.65 21.79
C ARG A 22 21.75 -76.79 21.39
N GLU A 23 20.54 -77.21 21.75
CA GLU A 23 19.31 -76.45 21.45
C GLU A 23 19.29 -75.12 22.22
N GLU A 24 19.61 -75.13 23.52
CA GLU A 24 19.71 -73.91 24.34
C GLU A 24 20.76 -72.93 23.78
N LYS A 25 21.90 -73.43 23.32
CA LYS A 25 22.93 -72.58 22.70
C LYS A 25 22.49 -72.01 21.34
N LEU A 26 21.82 -72.81 20.50
CA LEU A 26 21.27 -72.33 19.23
C LEU A 26 20.20 -71.24 19.45
N GLU A 27 19.36 -71.39 20.47
CA GLU A 27 18.40 -70.36 20.87
C GLU A 27 19.11 -69.08 21.35
N TYR A 28 20.15 -69.22 22.16
CA TYR A 28 20.97 -68.09 22.60
C TYR A 28 21.65 -67.35 21.44
N GLU A 29 22.25 -68.07 20.48
CA GLU A 29 22.86 -67.48 19.29
C GLU A 29 21.83 -66.77 18.39
N ARG A 30 20.62 -67.35 18.24
CA ARG A 30 19.51 -66.70 17.54
C ARG A 30 19.07 -65.42 18.24
N LEU A 31 18.98 -65.44 19.57
CA LEU A 31 18.63 -64.27 20.38
C LEU A 31 19.67 -63.15 20.21
N LEU A 32 20.96 -63.46 20.32
CA LEU A 32 22.06 -62.51 20.07
C LEU A 32 22.00 -61.93 18.65
N SER A 33 21.77 -62.76 17.63
CA SER A 33 21.62 -62.30 16.25
C SER A 33 20.44 -61.33 16.09
N ASN A 34 19.30 -61.64 16.72
CA ASN A 34 18.11 -60.79 16.69
C ASN A 34 18.32 -59.46 17.42
N ILE A 35 18.99 -59.47 18.58
CA ILE A 35 19.38 -58.26 19.30
C ILE A 35 20.26 -57.38 18.41
N SER A 36 21.34 -57.94 17.85
CA SER A 36 22.27 -57.19 16.99
C SER A 36 21.58 -56.58 15.77
N LYS A 37 20.64 -57.30 15.15
CA LYS A 37 19.81 -56.76 14.05
C LYS A 37 18.92 -55.61 14.52
N ARG A 38 18.35 -55.70 15.72
CA ARG A 38 17.48 -54.67 16.31
C ARG A 38 18.27 -53.41 16.62
N GLU A 39 19.45 -53.55 17.24
CA GLU A 39 20.36 -52.45 17.56
C GLU A 39 20.77 -51.67 16.30
N LYS A 40 21.23 -52.38 15.25
CA LYS A 40 21.56 -51.77 13.96
C LYS A 40 20.39 -51.04 13.32
N LYS A 41 19.17 -51.56 13.47
CA LYS A 41 17.96 -50.89 12.97
C LYS A 41 17.69 -49.60 13.75
N ILE A 42 17.81 -49.62 15.08
CA ILE A 42 17.66 -48.43 15.94
C ILE A 42 18.68 -47.36 15.55
N GLU A 43 19.96 -47.74 15.37
CA GLU A 43 21.00 -46.81 14.91
C GLU A 43 20.65 -46.18 13.56
N SER A 44 20.19 -46.97 12.60
CA SER A 44 19.74 -46.47 11.29
C SER A 44 18.57 -45.49 11.40
N GLU A 45 17.58 -45.80 12.26
CA GLU A 45 16.43 -44.93 12.49
C GLU A 45 16.83 -43.63 13.19
N LEU A 46 17.77 -43.65 14.14
CA LEU A 46 18.32 -42.45 14.77
C LEU A 46 18.97 -41.52 13.74
N VAL A 47 19.74 -42.06 12.80
CA VAL A 47 20.34 -41.27 11.70
C VAL A 47 19.25 -40.65 10.83
N LYS A 48 18.19 -41.41 10.48
CA LYS A 48 17.05 -40.88 9.70
C LYS A 48 16.31 -39.78 10.45
N ILE A 49 16.07 -39.95 11.76
CA ILE A 49 15.45 -38.93 12.62
C ILE A 49 16.31 -37.66 12.66
N GLY A 50 17.64 -37.79 12.72
CA GLY A 50 18.57 -36.67 12.65
C GLY A 50 18.37 -35.84 11.37
N LYS A 51 18.36 -36.49 10.21
CA LYS A 51 18.13 -35.84 8.90
C LYS A 51 16.77 -35.15 8.84
N LEU A 52 15.69 -35.82 9.26
CA LEU A 52 14.35 -35.24 9.27
C LEU A 52 14.25 -33.99 10.17
N LYS A 53 14.94 -33.98 11.32
CA LYS A 53 14.99 -32.81 12.20
C LYS A 53 15.72 -31.63 11.54
N GLU A 54 16.79 -31.90 10.81
CA GLU A 54 17.54 -30.87 10.08
C GLU A 54 16.70 -30.29 8.93
N ASP A 55 16.06 -31.13 8.14
CA ASP A 55 15.15 -30.71 7.06
C ASP A 55 14.00 -29.87 7.62
N LEU A 56 13.39 -30.30 8.72
CA LEU A 56 12.34 -29.52 9.39
C LEU A 56 12.85 -28.16 9.86
N ARG A 57 14.08 -28.08 10.36
CA ARG A 57 14.70 -26.81 10.77
C ARG A 57 14.91 -25.89 9.57
N ASN A 58 15.33 -26.42 8.43
CA ASN A 58 15.50 -25.65 7.19
C ASN A 58 14.16 -25.17 6.64
N MET A 59 13.14 -26.04 6.58
CA MET A 59 11.77 -25.65 6.21
C MET A 59 11.22 -24.53 7.11
N LYS A 60 11.45 -24.60 8.43
CA LYS A 60 11.06 -23.53 9.35
C LYS A 60 11.78 -22.21 9.08
N LYS A 61 13.08 -22.24 8.74
CA LYS A 61 13.85 -21.04 8.34
C LYS A 61 13.26 -20.44 7.06
N ASP A 62 12.98 -21.27 6.06
CA ASP A 62 12.45 -20.79 4.78
C ASP A 62 11.02 -20.28 4.90
N ARG A 63 10.18 -20.92 5.72
CA ARG A 63 8.87 -20.38 6.11
C ARG A 63 8.99 -18.97 6.68
N THR A 64 9.92 -18.74 7.62
CA THR A 64 10.13 -17.42 8.22
C THR A 64 10.62 -16.39 7.20
N LYS A 65 11.56 -16.77 6.31
CA LYS A 65 11.99 -15.90 5.20
C LYS A 65 10.83 -15.54 4.27
N GLY A 66 10.02 -16.53 3.88
CA GLY A 66 8.84 -16.34 3.05
C GLY A 66 7.81 -15.42 3.71
N PHE A 67 7.51 -15.65 4.99
CA PHE A 67 6.62 -14.80 5.79
C PHE A 67 7.10 -13.35 5.84
N ASN A 68 8.39 -13.10 6.11
CA ASN A 68 8.95 -11.75 6.13
C ASN A 68 8.87 -11.07 4.76
N LYS A 69 9.07 -11.81 3.67
CA LYS A 69 8.89 -11.31 2.30
C LYS A 69 7.43 -10.94 2.02
N MET A 70 6.47 -11.74 2.48
CA MET A 70 5.03 -11.48 2.31
C MET A 70 4.56 -10.30 3.18
N ILE A 71 4.96 -10.24 4.46
CA ILE A 71 4.63 -9.14 5.36
C ILE A 71 5.18 -7.80 4.88
N LYS A 72 6.34 -7.79 4.21
CA LYS A 72 6.87 -6.57 3.57
C LYS A 72 5.82 -5.90 2.67
N TYR A 73 4.95 -6.67 2.03
CA TYR A 73 3.88 -6.13 1.18
C TYR A 73 2.60 -5.81 1.95
N HIS A 74 2.24 -6.60 2.98
CA HIS A 74 1.01 -6.38 3.76
C HIS A 74 1.10 -5.23 4.79
N LYS A 75 2.17 -5.14 5.60
CA LYS A 75 2.29 -4.07 6.61
C LYS A 75 2.68 -2.71 6.00
N LYS A 76 3.29 -2.69 4.82
CA LYS A 76 3.75 -1.45 4.18
C LYS A 76 2.70 -0.76 3.34
N PHE A 77 1.52 -1.34 3.07
CA PHE A 77 0.55 -0.76 2.14
C PHE A 77 -0.69 -0.14 2.81
N LEU A 78 -0.51 0.54 3.94
CA LEU A 78 -1.53 1.41 4.51
C LEU A 78 -1.06 2.85 4.37
N PRO A 79 -1.39 3.54 3.25
CA PRO A 79 -1.08 4.94 3.13
C PRO A 79 -1.91 5.75 4.12
N SER A 80 -1.25 6.65 4.84
CA SER A 80 -1.90 7.70 5.62
C SER A 80 -1.94 8.98 4.80
N PHE A 81 -3.07 9.68 4.84
CA PHE A 81 -3.29 10.96 4.19
C PHE A 81 -3.47 12.03 5.25
N SER A 82 -2.75 13.13 5.12
CA SER A 82 -2.92 14.32 5.95
C SER A 82 -3.17 15.49 5.02
N ILE A 83 -4.41 15.95 5.01
CA ILE A 83 -4.86 17.10 4.21
C ILE A 83 -4.76 18.34 5.09
N PHE A 84 -4.29 19.44 4.51
CA PHE A 84 -4.10 20.68 5.22
C PHE A 84 -4.34 21.88 4.31
N LEU A 85 -4.67 22.99 4.95
CA LEU A 85 -4.75 24.30 4.33
C LEU A 85 -3.45 25.04 4.67
N ASP A 86 -2.78 25.56 3.66
CA ASP A 86 -1.51 26.28 3.79
C ASP A 86 -1.69 27.74 3.34
N GLY A 87 -1.24 28.67 4.18
CA GLY A 87 -1.32 30.12 3.95
C GLY A 87 -2.48 30.83 4.68
N ASP A 88 -2.13 31.91 5.39
CA ASP A 88 -3.08 32.70 6.20
C ASP A 88 -3.48 34.05 5.54
N ASP A 89 -2.80 34.45 4.47
CA ASP A 89 -2.89 35.83 3.95
C ASP A 89 -3.63 35.96 2.60
N PHE A 90 -2.96 35.71 1.47
CA PHE A 90 -3.41 36.23 0.15
C PHE A 90 -3.85 35.18 -0.86
N ASN A 91 -3.48 33.90 -0.68
CA ASN A 91 -3.89 32.82 -1.59
C ASN A 91 -3.78 31.44 -0.90
N PRO A 92 -4.69 31.11 0.02
CA PRO A 92 -4.66 29.84 0.74
C PRO A 92 -4.77 28.63 -0.20
N GLN A 93 -4.03 27.57 0.11
CA GLN A 93 -3.87 26.40 -0.77
C GLN A 93 -4.08 25.09 -0.03
N TRP A 94 -4.73 24.16 -0.70
CA TRP A 94 -4.91 22.81 -0.21
C TRP A 94 -3.71 21.94 -0.59
N GLY A 95 -3.14 21.30 0.43
CA GLY A 95 -2.05 20.34 0.32
C GLY A 95 -2.43 18.99 0.91
N MET A 96 -1.77 17.93 0.45
CA MET A 96 -1.91 16.61 1.04
C MET A 96 -0.55 15.91 1.18
N TRP A 97 -0.22 15.48 2.39
CA TRP A 97 0.86 14.57 2.66
C TRP A 97 0.37 13.13 2.53
N VAL A 98 1.07 12.34 1.71
CA VAL A 98 0.86 10.90 1.59
C VAL A 98 2.05 10.19 2.23
N SER A 99 1.80 9.47 3.32
CA SER A 99 2.82 8.79 4.11
C SER A 99 2.65 7.28 4.01
N ILE A 100 3.69 6.57 3.55
CA ILE A 100 3.67 5.11 3.48
C ILE A 100 5.08 4.52 3.66
N GLY A 101 5.21 3.57 4.60
CA GLY A 101 6.47 2.88 4.88
C GLY A 101 7.62 3.79 5.32
N GLY A 102 7.33 4.87 6.06
CA GLY A 102 8.31 5.84 6.56
C GLY A 102 8.76 6.89 5.54
N LYS A 103 8.26 6.83 4.30
CA LYS A 103 8.47 7.88 3.29
C LYS A 103 7.21 8.75 3.20
N ARG A 104 7.39 10.03 2.86
CA ARG A 104 6.30 11.00 2.66
C ARG A 104 6.40 11.67 1.29
N LYS A 105 5.26 11.94 0.67
CA LYS A 105 5.15 12.71 -0.57
C LYS A 105 4.11 13.82 -0.43
N TYR A 106 4.48 15.03 -0.82
CA TYR A 106 3.56 16.14 -0.96
C TYR A 106 2.80 16.06 -2.28
N ILE A 107 1.49 16.27 -2.23
CA ILE A 107 0.61 16.45 -3.39
C ILE A 107 -0.05 17.82 -3.25
N TYR A 108 0.23 18.69 -4.21
CA TYR A 108 -0.48 19.96 -4.35
C TYR A 108 -1.88 19.70 -4.88
N ILE A 109 -2.91 20.13 -4.16
CA ILE A 109 -4.30 19.95 -4.59
C ILE A 109 -4.73 21.13 -5.45
N GLY A 110 -4.65 22.35 -4.92
CA GLY A 110 -5.08 23.57 -5.61
C GLY A 110 -5.24 24.75 -4.65
N THR A 111 -5.61 25.91 -5.18
CA THR A 111 -6.04 27.06 -4.35
C THR A 111 -7.42 26.79 -3.74
N VAL A 112 -7.80 27.51 -2.67
CA VAL A 112 -9.14 27.37 -2.07
C VAL A 112 -10.24 27.54 -3.12
N GLY A 113 -10.19 28.62 -3.91
CA GLY A 113 -11.18 28.88 -4.94
C GLY A 113 -11.25 27.74 -5.97
N ASP A 114 -10.11 27.35 -6.54
CA ASP A 114 -10.08 26.31 -7.57
C ASP A 114 -10.64 24.98 -7.03
N VAL A 115 -10.29 24.59 -5.80
CA VAL A 115 -10.78 23.36 -5.18
C VAL A 115 -12.27 23.42 -4.90
N SER A 116 -12.74 24.49 -4.23
CA SER A 116 -14.15 24.69 -3.93
C SER A 116 -15.01 24.64 -5.19
N TYR A 117 -14.58 25.30 -6.27
CA TYR A 117 -15.28 25.27 -7.54
C TYR A 117 -15.38 23.88 -8.15
N HIS A 118 -14.33 23.07 -8.09
CA HIS A 118 -14.39 21.70 -8.64
C HIS A 118 -15.22 20.77 -7.76
N LEU A 119 -15.25 20.98 -6.45
CA LEU A 119 -16.16 20.26 -5.55
C LEU A 119 -17.63 20.60 -5.85
N ASP A 120 -17.92 21.89 -6.09
CA ASP A 120 -19.27 22.33 -6.47
C ASP A 120 -19.73 21.70 -7.79
N LEU A 121 -18.83 21.56 -8.76
CA LEU A 121 -19.14 20.90 -10.03
C LEU A 121 -19.36 19.39 -9.88
N LEU A 122 -18.63 18.74 -8.97
CA LEU A 122 -18.79 17.31 -8.70
C LEU A 122 -20.15 17.00 -8.07
N GLU A 123 -20.69 17.93 -7.28
CA GLU A 123 -21.95 17.76 -6.54
C GLU A 123 -23.13 18.52 -7.16
N ASP A 124 -22.99 18.99 -8.39
CA ASP A 124 -24.03 19.71 -9.15
C ASP A 124 -24.56 20.98 -8.45
N ASN A 125 -23.73 21.60 -7.60
CA ASN A 125 -24.04 22.88 -6.94
C ASN A 125 -23.89 24.08 -7.89
N VAL A 126 -23.21 23.89 -9.03
CA VAL A 126 -23.01 24.92 -10.06
C VAL A 126 -23.22 24.30 -11.44
N PRO A 127 -23.99 24.94 -12.33
CA PRO A 127 -24.51 24.29 -13.54
C PRO A 127 -23.48 24.06 -14.66
N HIS A 128 -22.31 24.71 -14.64
CA HIS A 128 -21.35 24.57 -15.73
C HIS A 128 -19.90 24.87 -15.34
N TYR A 129 -18.98 24.13 -15.97
CA TYR A 129 -17.55 24.41 -15.93
C TYR A 129 -17.19 25.59 -16.86
N ASN A 130 -16.55 26.63 -16.31
CA ASN A 130 -16.07 27.78 -17.05
C ASN A 130 -14.60 28.07 -16.69
N LYS A 131 -13.70 27.71 -17.62
CA LYS A 131 -12.25 27.84 -17.41
C LYS A 131 -11.78 29.30 -17.35
N ASN A 132 -12.50 30.23 -17.98
CA ASN A 132 -12.07 31.61 -18.20
C ASN A 132 -12.95 32.68 -17.53
N ASN A 133 -14.18 32.36 -17.10
CA ASN A 133 -14.96 33.23 -16.19
C ASN A 133 -14.85 32.71 -14.77
N ARG A 134 -13.71 33.02 -14.17
CA ARG A 134 -13.53 32.93 -12.73
C ARG A 134 -14.49 33.95 -12.07
N TYR A 135 -15.56 33.46 -11.45
CA TYR A 135 -16.25 34.04 -10.29
C TYR A 135 -17.28 35.19 -10.41
N GLU A 136 -17.60 35.79 -11.56
CA GLU A 136 -18.41 37.03 -11.51
C GLU A 136 -19.85 37.00 -12.09
N ASP A 137 -20.26 35.97 -12.84
CA ASP A 137 -21.56 36.01 -13.57
C ASP A 137 -22.55 34.87 -13.24
N GLY A 138 -22.24 33.97 -12.29
CA GLY A 138 -23.06 32.77 -12.00
C GLY A 138 -23.40 32.58 -10.51
N PRO A 139 -24.30 31.64 -10.17
CA PRO A 139 -24.64 31.36 -8.77
C PRO A 139 -23.39 30.88 -8.01
N VAL A 140 -23.20 31.42 -6.81
CA VAL A 140 -22.12 30.99 -5.90
C VAL A 140 -22.47 29.58 -5.40
N GLY A 141 -21.62 28.60 -5.72
CA GLY A 141 -21.77 27.23 -5.24
C GLY A 141 -21.56 27.12 -3.73
N TYR A 142 -22.03 26.02 -3.14
CA TYR A 142 -21.95 25.77 -1.70
C TYR A 142 -20.51 25.84 -1.18
N TYR A 143 -19.56 25.13 -1.79
CA TYR A 143 -18.18 25.09 -1.32
C TYR A 143 -17.45 26.41 -1.59
N ASN A 144 -17.81 27.13 -2.65
CA ASN A 144 -17.29 28.48 -2.92
C ASN A 144 -17.81 29.52 -1.92
N SER A 145 -18.97 29.29 -1.29
CA SER A 145 -19.50 30.16 -0.23
C SER A 145 -18.79 29.97 1.11
N LEU A 146 -18.06 28.86 1.28
CA LEU A 146 -17.29 28.58 2.49
C LEU A 146 -16.01 29.42 2.52
N ASN A 147 -15.65 29.84 3.73
CA ASN A 147 -14.42 30.59 3.99
C ASN A 147 -13.55 29.82 4.98
N PRO A 148 -12.83 28.77 4.53
CA PRO A 148 -12.03 27.93 5.41
C PRO A 148 -10.84 28.71 5.96
N LYS A 149 -10.62 28.62 7.27
CA LYS A 149 -9.50 29.28 7.96
C LYS A 149 -8.50 28.26 8.50
N ASN A 150 -7.24 28.65 8.57
CA ASN A 150 -6.17 27.76 8.99
C ASN A 150 -5.97 27.70 10.51
N TYR A 151 -7.05 27.44 11.25
CA TYR A 151 -6.96 27.05 12.66
C TYR A 151 -7.63 25.69 12.86
N GLU A 152 -7.52 25.15 14.07
CA GLU A 152 -8.10 23.87 14.47
C GLU A 152 -9.56 24.06 14.92
N GLY A 153 -10.48 23.23 14.43
CA GLY A 153 -11.92 23.36 14.71
C GLY A 153 -12.67 24.34 13.80
N ASP A 154 -12.08 24.76 12.67
CA ASP A 154 -12.80 25.51 11.64
C ASP A 154 -13.73 24.58 10.85
N GLU A 155 -15.05 24.72 11.03
CA GLU A 155 -16.05 23.85 10.41
C GLU A 155 -15.97 23.85 8.88
N HIS A 156 -15.75 25.02 8.28
CA HIS A 156 -15.62 25.16 6.82
C HIS A 156 -14.44 24.36 6.27
N LYS A 157 -13.27 24.44 6.95
CA LYS A 157 -12.08 23.66 6.63
C LYS A 157 -12.35 22.17 6.79
N GLU A 158 -13.01 21.73 7.84
CA GLU A 158 -13.32 20.31 8.07
C GLU A 158 -14.25 19.73 6.99
N ILE A 159 -15.29 20.48 6.61
CA ILE A 159 -16.19 20.11 5.52
C ILE A 159 -15.42 19.89 4.21
N ILE A 160 -14.55 20.85 3.85
CA ILE A 160 -13.76 20.75 2.62
C ILE A 160 -12.73 19.61 2.70
N ILE A 161 -12.06 19.42 3.85
CA ILE A 161 -11.14 18.29 4.08
C ILE A 161 -11.84 16.97 3.85
N SER A 162 -13.04 16.78 4.42
CA SER A 162 -13.82 15.54 4.27
C SER A 162 -14.12 15.22 2.80
N LYS A 163 -14.43 16.26 2.00
CA LYS A 163 -14.70 16.10 0.57
C LYS A 163 -13.43 15.87 -0.25
N ILE A 164 -12.34 16.54 0.07
CA ILE A 164 -11.03 16.22 -0.52
C ILE A 164 -10.65 14.78 -0.21
N GLU A 165 -10.85 14.31 1.01
CA GLU A 165 -10.55 12.95 1.43
C GLU A 165 -11.36 11.92 0.62
N SER A 166 -12.67 12.13 0.49
CA SER A 166 -13.55 11.20 -0.23
C SER A 166 -13.19 11.10 -1.72
N TYR A 167 -12.91 12.22 -2.39
CA TYR A 167 -12.65 12.23 -3.84
C TYR A 167 -11.19 11.96 -4.19
N VAL A 168 -10.24 12.58 -3.51
CA VAL A 168 -8.82 12.59 -3.92
C VAL A 168 -8.06 11.39 -3.38
N CYS A 169 -8.25 11.01 -2.10
CA CYS A 169 -7.46 9.95 -1.48
C CYS A 169 -7.65 8.62 -2.20
N ASP A 170 -8.87 8.29 -2.62
CA ASP A 170 -9.16 7.03 -3.32
C ASP A 170 -8.52 6.95 -4.71
N VAL A 171 -8.49 8.07 -5.44
CA VAL A 171 -7.77 8.13 -6.72
C VAL A 171 -6.26 7.96 -6.51
N VAL A 172 -5.71 8.60 -5.48
CA VAL A 172 -4.29 8.46 -5.13
C VAL A 172 -3.96 7.01 -4.74
N LYS A 173 -4.78 6.37 -3.89
CA LYS A 173 -4.65 4.94 -3.55
C LYS A 173 -4.66 4.05 -4.80
N LYS A 174 -5.61 4.27 -5.72
CA LYS A 174 -5.71 3.52 -6.99
C LYS A 174 -4.44 3.69 -7.85
N LYS A 175 -3.91 4.91 -7.95
CA LYS A 175 -2.65 5.18 -8.68
C LYS A 175 -1.45 4.50 -8.02
N MET A 176 -1.36 4.53 -6.69
CA MET A 176 -0.32 3.83 -5.94
C MET A 176 -0.40 2.31 -6.15
N LEU A 177 -1.60 1.73 -6.10
CA LEU A 177 -1.83 0.31 -6.40
C LEU A 177 -1.43 -0.04 -7.83
N GLY A 178 -1.73 0.81 -8.80
CA GLY A 178 -1.32 0.63 -10.20
C GLY A 178 0.20 0.58 -10.34
N ILE A 179 0.92 1.50 -9.69
CA ILE A 179 2.39 1.51 -9.66
C ILE A 179 2.92 0.26 -8.98
N LEU A 180 2.37 -0.12 -7.82
CA LEU A 180 2.80 -1.30 -7.11
C LEU A 180 2.62 -2.59 -7.93
N LYS A 181 1.48 -2.74 -8.61
CA LYS A 181 1.21 -3.90 -9.48
C LYS A 181 2.19 -3.98 -10.65
N LYS A 182 2.60 -2.83 -11.19
CA LYS A 182 3.48 -2.76 -12.37
C LYS A 182 4.96 -2.90 -12.01
N ASP A 183 5.41 -2.17 -11.00
CA ASP A 183 6.83 -1.99 -10.67
C ASP A 183 7.25 -2.87 -9.47
N GLY A 184 6.31 -3.51 -8.77
CA GLY A 184 6.55 -4.30 -7.55
C GLY A 184 6.94 -3.47 -6.32
N ASN A 185 7.01 -2.14 -6.46
CA ASN A 185 7.36 -1.18 -5.41
C ASN A 185 6.69 0.18 -5.67
N LEU A 186 6.92 1.17 -4.80
CA LEU A 186 6.38 2.53 -4.91
C LEU A 186 7.45 3.59 -5.23
N ASP A 187 8.67 3.21 -5.61
CA ASP A 187 9.75 4.18 -5.79
C ASP A 187 9.43 5.19 -6.89
N ARG A 188 8.76 4.75 -7.97
CA ARG A 188 8.23 5.64 -9.00
C ARG A 188 7.20 6.64 -8.46
N PHE A 189 6.37 6.26 -7.48
CA PHE A 189 5.43 7.20 -6.87
C PHE A 189 6.17 8.33 -6.17
N TYR A 190 7.35 8.08 -5.59
CA TYR A 190 8.15 9.08 -4.89
C TYR A 190 9.08 9.89 -5.81
N ASP A 191 9.21 9.52 -7.08
CA ASP A 191 10.01 10.26 -8.04
C ASP A 191 9.46 11.69 -8.21
N LYS A 192 10.36 12.68 -8.18
CA LYS A 192 10.06 14.10 -8.44
C LYS A 192 9.45 14.31 -9.83
N LYS A 193 9.79 13.45 -10.80
CA LYS A 193 9.22 13.49 -12.16
C LYS A 193 7.76 13.06 -12.20
N TYR A 194 7.34 12.18 -11.28
CA TYR A 194 5.96 11.73 -11.19
C TYR A 194 5.12 12.77 -10.45
N LYS A 195 4.52 13.72 -11.19
CA LYS A 195 3.67 14.77 -10.59
C LYS A 195 2.21 14.32 -10.56
N LEU A 196 1.58 14.48 -9.40
CA LEU A 196 0.13 14.38 -9.23
C LEU A 196 -0.37 15.77 -8.85
N LYS A 197 -1.32 16.30 -9.60
CA LYS A 197 -2.01 17.54 -9.27
C LYS A 197 -3.44 17.20 -8.85
N GLY A 198 -3.86 17.64 -7.66
CA GLY A 198 -5.20 17.35 -7.17
C GLY A 198 -6.28 17.99 -8.05
N ILE A 199 -6.04 19.16 -8.61
CA ILE A 199 -7.00 19.81 -9.52
C ILE A 199 -7.28 18.99 -10.78
N GLU A 200 -6.25 18.34 -11.34
CA GLU A 200 -6.43 17.45 -12.49
C GLU A 200 -7.23 16.20 -12.07
N ILE A 201 -7.03 15.70 -10.85
CA ILE A 201 -7.81 14.59 -10.29
C ILE A 201 -9.29 14.99 -10.15
N LEU A 202 -9.59 16.12 -9.52
CA LEU A 202 -10.96 16.61 -9.33
C LEU A 202 -11.65 16.86 -10.68
N TYR A 203 -10.95 17.47 -11.63
CA TYR A 203 -11.49 17.69 -12.97
C TYR A 203 -11.73 16.38 -13.75
N ASP A 204 -10.84 15.41 -13.66
CA ASP A 204 -11.02 14.09 -14.28
C ASP A 204 -12.17 13.29 -13.64
N LEU A 205 -12.45 13.51 -12.35
CA LEU A 205 -13.64 12.97 -11.68
C LEU A 205 -14.90 13.66 -12.20
N TYR A 206 -14.87 14.99 -12.33
CA TYR A 206 -16.00 15.77 -12.87
C TYR A 206 -16.37 15.34 -14.29
N LYS A 207 -15.39 15.11 -15.17
CA LYS A 207 -15.63 14.57 -16.52
C LYS A 207 -16.36 13.23 -16.55
N LYS A 208 -16.32 12.48 -15.46
CA LYS A 208 -16.96 11.17 -15.33
C LYS A 208 -18.29 11.26 -14.57
N SER A 209 -18.66 12.43 -14.06
CA SER A 209 -19.92 12.59 -13.35
C SER A 209 -21.10 12.67 -14.33
N PRO A 210 -22.32 12.34 -13.88
CA PRO A 210 -23.53 12.45 -14.72
C PRO A 210 -23.85 13.88 -15.17
N HIS A 211 -23.33 14.87 -14.45
CA HIS A 211 -23.62 16.31 -14.63
C HIS A 211 -22.49 17.03 -15.39
N TYR A 212 -21.60 16.26 -16.04
CA TYR A 212 -20.54 16.85 -16.84
C TYR A 212 -21.11 17.67 -17.99
N THR A 213 -20.77 18.96 -18.02
CA THR A 213 -21.03 19.81 -19.17
C THR A 213 -19.71 20.16 -19.86
N PRO A 214 -19.60 19.94 -21.18
CA PRO A 214 -18.41 20.33 -21.92
C PRO A 214 -18.20 21.85 -21.86
N PRO A 215 -16.95 22.34 -21.96
CA PRO A 215 -16.66 23.76 -21.88
C PRO A 215 -17.48 24.55 -22.91
N GLN A 216 -18.21 25.57 -22.46
CA GLN A 216 -18.93 26.45 -23.35
C GLN A 216 -17.95 27.29 -24.17
N LYS A 217 -18.31 27.60 -25.43
CA LYS A 217 -17.53 28.50 -26.30
C LYS A 217 -17.33 29.84 -25.59
N GLU A 218 -16.13 30.39 -25.74
CA GLU A 218 -15.77 31.68 -25.15
C GLU A 218 -16.78 32.75 -25.55
N ARG A 219 -17.30 33.50 -24.57
CA ARG A 219 -17.96 34.78 -24.88
C ARG A 219 -16.86 35.72 -25.35
N GLU A 220 -16.92 36.15 -26.61
CA GLU A 220 -16.06 37.22 -27.11
C GLU A 220 -16.20 38.45 -26.21
N LYS A 221 -15.15 38.78 -25.46
CA LYS A 221 -15.10 40.04 -24.71
C LYS A 221 -15.12 41.17 -25.75
N LYS A 222 -16.27 41.81 -25.94
CA LYS A 222 -16.34 43.08 -26.68
C LYS A 222 -15.38 44.05 -25.98
N LYS A 223 -14.32 44.50 -26.67
CA LYS A 223 -13.44 45.57 -26.18
C LYS A 223 -14.34 46.70 -25.70
N GLY A 224 -14.21 47.07 -24.42
CA GLY A 224 -14.91 48.22 -23.86
C GLY A 224 -14.64 49.43 -24.75
N GLY A 225 -15.69 50.04 -25.27
CA GLY A 225 -15.57 51.28 -26.05
C GLY A 225 -14.84 52.33 -25.22
N ARG A 226 -14.10 53.21 -25.91
CA ARG A 226 -13.40 54.33 -25.27
C ARG A 226 -14.39 55.11 -24.40
N LEU A 227 -14.11 55.23 -23.10
CA LEU A 227 -14.90 56.04 -22.18
C LEU A 227 -15.05 57.45 -22.77
N LYS A 228 -16.28 57.99 -22.74
CA LYS A 228 -16.52 59.37 -23.20
C LYS A 228 -15.63 60.32 -22.38
N PRO A 229 -14.97 61.31 -23.01
CA PRO A 229 -14.16 62.27 -22.27
C PRO A 229 -15.00 62.97 -21.21
N LEU A 230 -14.49 63.03 -19.98
CA LEU A 230 -15.06 63.84 -18.92
C LEU A 230 -15.03 65.30 -19.37
N ASN A 231 -16.20 65.93 -19.49
CA ASN A 231 -16.31 67.37 -19.72
C ASN A 231 -15.88 68.08 -18.42
N VAL A 232 -14.58 68.29 -18.26
CA VAL A 232 -14.01 69.12 -17.18
C VAL A 232 -14.19 70.57 -17.58
N GLY A 233 -15.42 71.07 -17.49
CA GLY A 233 -15.72 72.49 -17.66
C GLY A 233 -14.95 73.29 -16.61
N LYS A 234 -14.05 74.18 -17.03
CA LYS A 234 -13.43 75.17 -16.14
C LYS A 234 -14.56 75.99 -15.51
N LYS A 235 -14.74 75.90 -14.19
CA LYS A 235 -15.58 76.84 -13.43
C LYS A 235 -15.06 78.25 -13.74
N LYS A 236 -15.87 79.07 -14.42
CA LYS A 236 -15.67 80.52 -14.44
C LYS A 236 -15.86 80.99 -13.00
N VAL A 237 -14.78 81.46 -12.40
CA VAL A 237 -14.84 82.27 -11.18
C VAL A 237 -15.41 83.60 -11.62
N TRP A 238 -16.57 83.97 -11.08
CA TRP A 238 -17.11 85.33 -11.15
C TRP A 238 -16.49 86.15 -10.04
#